data_AF-A0A671L264-F1
#
_entry.id   AF-A0A671L264-F1
#
_cell.length_a   1.000
_cell.length_b   1.000
_cell.length_c   1.000
_cell.angle_alpha   90.00
_cell.angle_beta   90.00
_cell.angle_gamma   90.00
#
_symmetry.space_group_name_H-M   'P 1'
#
loop_
_entity.id
_entity.type
_entity.pdbx_description
1 polymer ?
#
loop_
_entity_poly.entity_id
_entity_poly.type
_entity_poly.pdbx_seq_one_letter_code
_entity_poly.pdbx_strand_id
1 'polypeptide(L)'
;EFALYIYCYTYFNIKFLVCHFSTFKQCEEWLKRLNRAIAHPARLEELFALAYHAWCLGGNTDDEEQHLHLCRPGDHVRHRLEVEVKRMGFDMQNAWRVSDINSNYKLCSSYPQKLLVPVWITDKELESVASFRSWKRIPVVVYRHQRNGAVIARCSQPEISWWGWRNTEDEYLVTSIAKACQLDAGPRACRTRGDGPDSSDSDFEYYPNCEVMFMGMANIHSIRNSFQSLRAVCSQIPDPGNWLSALESTRWLQHLSVMLKAASLVCSAVEREGRPVLVHCSDGWDRTPQIVALAKILLDPFYRTIEVNVKKNHHLVN
;
A
#
# COMPACT_ATOMS: atom_id res chain seq x y z
N GLU A 1 -47.52 11.99 -13.94
CA GLU A 1 -46.23 12.60 -13.56
C GLU A 1 -45.14 11.55 -13.74
N PHE A 2 -44.06 11.87 -14.47
CA PHE A 2 -43.00 10.89 -14.77
C PHE A 2 -41.82 11.14 -13.84
N ALA A 3 -41.22 10.09 -13.28
CA ALA A 3 -40.16 10.25 -12.30
C ALA A 3 -38.98 9.32 -12.56
N LEU A 4 -37.76 9.80 -12.30
CA LEU A 4 -36.56 8.99 -12.20
C LEU A 4 -36.16 8.83 -10.73
N TYR A 5 -35.90 7.58 -10.36
CA TYR A 5 -35.43 7.19 -9.04
C TYR A 5 -33.93 6.94 -9.11
N ILE A 6 -33.15 7.84 -8.52
CA ILE A 6 -31.69 7.76 -8.53
C ILE A 6 -31.24 7.30 -7.14
N TYR A 7 -30.62 6.13 -7.11
CA TYR A 7 -30.01 5.57 -5.92
C TYR A 7 -28.52 5.94 -5.91
N CYS A 8 -28.19 6.98 -5.15
CA CYS A 8 -26.80 7.36 -4.93
C CYS A 8 -26.25 6.58 -3.74
N TYR A 9 -25.39 5.61 -4.03
CA TYR A 9 -24.64 4.92 -2.98
C TYR A 9 -23.45 5.77 -2.59
N THR A 10 -23.51 6.37 -1.40
CA THR A 10 -22.32 6.86 -0.70
C THR A 10 -21.95 5.84 0.38
N TYR A 11 -20.69 5.85 0.85
CA TYR A 11 -20.16 4.87 1.81
C TYR A 11 -21.01 4.69 3.10
N PHE A 12 -21.77 5.71 3.49
CA PHE A 12 -22.58 5.70 4.72
C PHE A 12 -24.07 5.96 4.50
N ASN A 13 -24.50 6.27 3.29
CA ASN A 13 -25.90 6.61 3.01
C ASN A 13 -26.29 6.21 1.59
N ILE A 14 -27.48 5.64 1.47
CA ILE A 14 -28.21 5.63 0.20
C ILE A 14 -28.97 6.95 0.16
N LYS A 15 -28.49 7.90 -0.63
CA LYS A 15 -29.30 9.07 -0.96
C LYS A 15 -30.25 8.66 -2.08
N PHE A 16 -31.53 8.79 -1.79
CA PHE A 16 -32.60 8.58 -2.76
C PHE A 16 -33.01 9.94 -3.30
N LEU A 17 -32.84 10.13 -4.61
CA LEU A 17 -33.25 11.33 -5.30
C LEU A 17 -34.39 10.95 -6.24
N VAL A 18 -35.51 11.65 -6.13
CA VAL A 18 -36.63 11.55 -7.08
C VAL A 18 -36.62 12.79 -7.94
N CYS A 19 -36.39 12.62 -9.22
CA CYS A 19 -36.46 13.71 -10.20
C CYS A 19 -37.78 13.60 -10.95
N HIS A 20 -38.63 14.61 -10.83
CA HIS A 20 -39.94 14.67 -11.47
C HIS A 20 -39.83 15.40 -12.83
N PHE A 21 -40.53 14.90 -13.84
CA PHE A 21 -40.51 15.40 -15.20
C PHE A 21 -41.93 15.64 -15.72
N SER A 22 -42.08 16.72 -16.48
CA SER A 22 -43.36 17.13 -17.09
C SER A 22 -43.84 16.16 -18.18
N THR A 23 -42.91 15.43 -18.83
CA THR A 23 -43.22 14.50 -19.94
C THR A 23 -42.36 13.23 -19.89
N PHE A 24 -42.88 12.14 -20.46
CA PHE A 24 -42.16 10.87 -20.60
C PHE A 24 -40.85 11.03 -21.38
N LYS A 25 -40.89 11.80 -22.48
CA LYS A 25 -39.74 12.02 -23.36
C LYS A 25 -38.57 12.69 -22.62
N GLN A 26 -38.84 13.65 -21.73
CA GLN A 26 -37.81 14.27 -20.89
C GLN A 26 -37.22 13.27 -19.90
N CYS A 27 -38.08 12.49 -19.24
CA CYS A 27 -37.67 11.44 -18.29
C CYS A 27 -36.76 10.39 -18.97
N GLU A 28 -37.13 9.92 -20.16
CA GLU A 28 -36.35 8.95 -20.93
C GLU A 28 -35.00 9.50 -21.39
N GLU A 29 -34.96 10.76 -21.85
CA GLU A 29 -33.73 11.43 -22.27
C GLU A 29 -32.74 11.57 -21.10
N TRP A 30 -33.22 11.97 -19.92
CA TRP A 30 -32.37 12.06 -18.73
C TRP A 30 -31.87 10.70 -18.25
N LEU A 31 -32.69 9.65 -18.34
CA LEU A 31 -32.24 8.28 -18.06
C LEU A 31 -31.11 7.86 -18.99
N LYS A 32 -31.23 8.12 -20.30
CA LYS A 32 -30.19 7.82 -21.29
C LYS A 32 -28.90 8.59 -21.00
N ARG A 33 -28.99 9.88 -20.66
CA ARG A 33 -27.83 10.71 -20.31
C ARG A 33 -27.12 10.21 -19.06
N LEU A 34 -27.86 9.92 -17.99
CA LEU A 34 -27.29 9.40 -16.76
C LEU A 34 -26.59 8.06 -16.99
N ASN A 35 -27.25 7.13 -17.68
CA ASN A 35 -26.65 5.83 -18.02
C ASN A 35 -25.37 5.95 -18.85
N ARG A 36 -25.29 6.93 -19.76
CA ARG A 36 -24.06 7.22 -20.50
C ARG A 36 -22.97 7.81 -19.61
N ALA A 37 -23.33 8.73 -18.71
CA ALA A 37 -22.37 9.39 -17.82
C ALA A 37 -21.77 8.45 -16.75
N ILE A 38 -22.52 7.43 -16.32
CA ILE A 38 -22.05 6.42 -15.35
C ILE A 38 -21.56 5.13 -16.02
N ALA A 39 -21.62 5.06 -17.35
CA ALA A 39 -21.09 3.92 -18.09
C ALA A 39 -19.60 3.78 -17.78
N HIS A 40 -19.12 2.53 -17.76
CA HIS A 40 -17.70 2.28 -17.60
C HIS A 40 -16.96 2.89 -18.80
N PRO A 41 -15.97 3.78 -18.56
CA PRO A 41 -15.16 4.33 -19.64
C PRO A 41 -14.49 3.18 -20.39
N ALA A 42 -14.66 3.13 -21.71
CA ALA A 42 -14.04 2.10 -22.54
C ALA A 42 -12.55 2.40 -22.77
N ARG A 43 -12.17 3.67 -22.61
CA ARG A 43 -10.84 4.20 -22.84
C ARG A 43 -10.45 5.14 -21.72
N LEU A 44 -9.14 5.27 -21.46
CA LEU A 44 -8.64 6.14 -20.39
C LEU A 44 -9.03 7.60 -20.62
N GLU A 45 -9.03 8.04 -21.88
CA GLU A 45 -9.39 9.40 -22.34
C GLU A 45 -10.82 9.80 -21.98
N GLU A 46 -11.70 8.82 -21.76
CA GLU A 46 -13.09 9.04 -21.37
C GLU A 46 -13.26 9.25 -19.86
N LEU A 47 -12.20 9.11 -19.06
CA LEU A 47 -12.24 9.42 -17.64
C LEU A 47 -12.49 10.91 -17.41
N PHE A 48 -13.43 11.21 -16.52
CA PHE A 48 -13.74 12.58 -16.10
C PHE A 48 -12.49 13.38 -15.70
N ALA A 49 -11.49 12.74 -15.10
CA ALA A 49 -10.24 13.39 -14.71
C ALA A 49 -9.49 14.06 -15.88
N LEU A 50 -9.51 13.45 -17.09
CA LEU A 50 -8.82 14.01 -18.26
C LEU A 50 -9.65 15.11 -18.92
N ALA A 51 -10.97 14.94 -19.00
CA ALA A 51 -11.87 16.00 -19.46
C ALA A 51 -11.80 17.23 -18.54
N TYR A 52 -11.79 17.01 -17.22
CA TYR A 52 -11.63 18.05 -16.22
C TYR A 52 -10.28 18.76 -16.34
N HIS A 53 -9.18 18.00 -16.51
CA HIS A 53 -7.86 18.57 -16.75
C HIS A 53 -7.82 19.45 -18.02
N ALA A 54 -8.39 18.99 -19.13
CA ALA A 54 -8.45 19.76 -20.37
C ALA A 54 -9.29 21.04 -20.22
N TRP A 55 -10.40 20.98 -19.47
CA TRP A 55 -11.20 22.16 -19.13
C TRP A 55 -10.41 23.17 -18.29
N CYS A 56 -9.68 22.71 -17.27
CA CYS A 56 -8.82 23.57 -16.45
C CYS A 56 -7.71 24.27 -17.27
N LEU A 57 -7.26 23.67 -18.38
CA LEU A 57 -6.25 24.27 -19.27
C LEU A 57 -6.81 25.29 -20.28
N GLY A 58 -8.14 25.35 -20.44
CA GLY A 58 -8.80 26.16 -21.48
C GLY A 58 -9.70 27.28 -20.96
N GLY A 59 -9.73 27.55 -19.65
CA GLY A 59 -10.56 28.59 -19.04
C GLY A 59 -9.73 29.79 -18.57
N ASN A 60 -10.15 31.02 -18.91
CA ASN A 60 -9.47 32.28 -18.60
C ASN A 60 -8.99 32.44 -17.13
N THR A 61 -7.67 32.42 -16.99
CA THR A 61 -6.71 33.26 -16.21
C THR A 61 -6.84 33.57 -14.72
N ASP A 62 -7.97 33.44 -14.03
CA ASP A 62 -8.00 33.82 -12.60
C ASP A 62 -7.76 32.64 -11.63
N ASP A 63 -8.12 31.41 -12.03
CA ASP A 63 -7.95 30.18 -11.24
C ASP A 63 -6.99 29.15 -11.88
N GLU A 64 -6.40 29.45 -13.05
CA GLU A 64 -5.52 28.54 -13.80
C GLU A 64 -4.33 28.04 -12.96
N GLU A 65 -3.73 28.91 -12.15
CA GLU A 65 -2.51 28.60 -11.40
C GLU A 65 -2.75 27.54 -10.30
N GLN A 66 -3.88 27.61 -9.59
CA GLN A 66 -4.23 26.62 -8.56
C GLN A 66 -4.50 25.24 -9.16
N HIS A 67 -5.22 25.20 -10.29
CA HIS A 67 -5.59 23.92 -10.92
C HIS A 67 -4.43 23.27 -11.66
N LEU A 68 -3.57 24.05 -12.32
CA LEU A 68 -2.37 23.53 -12.99
C LEU A 68 -1.38 22.91 -11.99
N HIS A 69 -1.29 23.47 -10.78
CA HIS A 69 -0.50 22.91 -9.67
C HIS A 69 -1.03 21.57 -9.16
N LEU A 70 -2.34 21.32 -9.19
CA LEU A 70 -2.94 20.04 -8.79
C LEU A 70 -2.66 18.92 -9.80
N CYS A 71 -2.39 19.27 -11.06
CA CYS A 71 -2.32 18.31 -12.17
C CYS A 71 -0.90 17.89 -12.58
N ARG A 72 0.14 18.60 -12.12
CA ARG A 72 1.53 18.15 -12.28
C ARG A 72 1.96 17.34 -11.05
N PRO A 73 2.67 16.20 -11.20
CA PRO A 73 3.33 15.58 -10.07
C PRO A 73 4.33 16.60 -9.53
N GLY A 74 4.02 17.21 -8.39
CA GLY A 74 4.90 18.21 -7.80
C GLY A 74 6.26 17.61 -7.45
N ASP A 75 7.26 18.46 -7.20
CA ASP A 75 8.61 17.98 -6.89
C ASP A 75 8.67 17.06 -5.65
N HIS A 76 7.67 17.17 -4.77
CA HIS A 76 7.43 16.27 -3.65
C HIS A 76 7.11 14.81 -4.06
N VAL A 77 6.66 14.56 -5.29
CA VAL A 77 6.48 13.22 -5.86
C VAL A 77 7.79 12.72 -6.46
N ARG A 78 8.50 13.58 -7.21
CA ARG A 78 9.77 13.23 -7.89
C ARG A 78 10.91 12.94 -6.92
N HIS A 79 11.02 13.73 -5.86
CA HIS A 79 12.08 13.60 -4.84
C HIS A 79 11.57 12.90 -3.57
N ARG A 80 10.38 12.29 -3.60
CA ARG A 80 9.75 11.68 -2.41
C ARG A 80 10.68 10.69 -1.73
N LEU A 81 11.31 9.83 -2.52
CA LEU A 81 12.21 8.81 -1.98
C LEU A 81 13.43 9.45 -1.31
N GLU A 82 14.09 10.41 -1.95
CA GLU A 82 15.27 11.08 -1.41
C GLU A 82 14.98 11.80 -0.11
N VAL A 83 13.85 12.52 -0.07
CA VAL A 83 13.37 13.20 1.14
C VAL A 83 13.08 12.19 2.25
N GLU A 84 12.40 11.09 1.94
CA GLU A 84 12.07 10.04 2.91
C GLU A 84 13.31 9.29 3.42
N VAL A 85 14.27 8.99 2.54
CA VAL A 85 15.54 8.34 2.89
C VAL A 85 16.34 9.23 3.86
N LYS A 86 16.44 10.53 3.54
CA LYS A 86 17.08 11.51 4.43
C LYS A 86 16.34 11.64 5.76
N ARG A 87 15.00 11.72 5.74
CA ARG A 87 14.17 11.85 6.94
C ARG A 87 14.32 10.64 7.86
N MET A 88 14.30 9.43 7.31
CA MET A 88 14.46 8.19 8.08
C MET A 88 15.90 7.91 8.53
N GLY A 89 16.86 8.72 8.09
CA GLY A 89 18.25 8.67 8.54
C GLY A 89 18.98 7.40 8.12
N PHE A 90 18.76 6.93 6.89
CA PHE A 90 19.52 5.81 6.34
C PHE A 90 21.00 6.18 6.16
N ASP A 91 21.91 5.29 6.56
CA ASP A 91 23.33 5.40 6.20
C ASP A 91 23.55 5.00 4.74
N MET A 92 23.56 6.01 3.87
CA MET A 92 23.75 5.84 2.42
C MET A 92 25.22 5.64 2.01
N GLN A 93 26.16 5.72 2.95
CA GLN A 93 27.59 5.55 2.67
C GLN A 93 28.04 4.12 2.93
N ASN A 94 27.57 3.52 4.03
CA ASN A 94 28.10 2.23 4.48
C ASN A 94 27.09 1.07 4.47
N ALA A 95 25.78 1.36 4.51
CA ALA A 95 24.77 0.32 4.66
C ALA A 95 23.83 0.21 3.46
N TRP A 96 23.39 1.34 2.90
CA TRP A 96 22.32 1.37 1.90
C TRP A 96 22.73 2.12 0.64
N ARG A 97 22.11 1.75 -0.49
CA ARG A 97 22.17 2.50 -1.75
C ARG A 97 20.80 2.57 -2.40
N VAL A 98 20.59 3.59 -3.21
CA VAL A 98 19.46 3.65 -4.14
C VAL A 98 19.90 3.11 -5.48
N SER A 99 19.29 2.02 -5.93
CA SER A 99 19.50 1.43 -7.26
C SER A 99 18.65 2.15 -8.31
N ASP A 100 19.27 2.39 -9.47
CA ASP A 100 18.68 2.95 -10.68
C ASP A 100 18.23 1.88 -11.70
N ILE A 101 18.36 0.60 -11.34
CA ILE A 101 18.05 -0.53 -12.21
C ILE A 101 16.62 -0.51 -12.77
N ASN A 102 15.68 0.08 -12.02
CA ASN A 102 14.27 0.15 -12.40
C ASN A 102 13.85 1.54 -12.94
N SER A 103 14.81 2.41 -13.27
CA SER A 103 14.55 3.80 -13.74
C SER A 103 13.62 3.86 -14.95
N ASN A 104 13.60 2.82 -15.78
CA ASN A 104 12.75 2.68 -16.96
C ASN A 104 11.69 1.56 -16.82
N TYR A 105 11.43 1.10 -15.60
CA TYR A 105 10.43 0.08 -15.27
C TYR A 105 10.67 -1.31 -15.90
N LYS A 106 11.88 -1.58 -16.42
CA LYS A 106 12.21 -2.86 -17.07
C LYS A 106 12.38 -4.02 -16.08
N LEU A 107 12.95 -3.77 -14.89
CA LEU A 107 13.13 -4.81 -13.88
C LEU A 107 11.76 -5.26 -13.35
N CYS A 108 10.95 -4.29 -12.90
CA CYS A 108 9.59 -4.54 -12.41
C CYS A 108 8.69 -3.34 -12.73
N SER A 109 7.72 -3.56 -13.62
CA SER A 109 6.81 -2.53 -14.11
C SER A 109 5.85 -1.96 -13.05
N SER A 110 5.67 -2.68 -11.95
CA SER A 110 4.77 -2.32 -10.85
C SER A 110 5.51 -1.78 -9.61
N TYR A 111 6.83 -1.61 -9.70
CA TYR A 111 7.68 -0.97 -8.67
C TYR A 111 8.05 0.46 -9.08
N PRO A 112 8.44 1.32 -8.11
CA PRO A 112 8.96 2.65 -8.41
C PRO A 112 10.29 2.58 -9.16
N GLN A 113 10.70 3.72 -9.75
CA GLN A 113 11.93 3.84 -10.52
C GLN A 113 13.20 3.58 -9.71
N LYS A 114 13.17 3.95 -8.43
CA LYS A 114 14.31 3.94 -7.52
C LYS A 114 14.05 2.91 -6.41
N LEU A 115 15.02 2.03 -6.16
CA LEU A 115 14.88 0.92 -5.21
C LEU A 115 15.95 1.00 -4.12
N LEU A 116 15.57 0.99 -2.84
CA LEU A 116 16.51 1.05 -1.71
C LEU A 116 16.93 -0.36 -1.29
N VAL A 117 18.23 -0.64 -1.39
CA VAL A 117 18.85 -1.96 -1.17
C VAL A 117 20.20 -1.81 -0.43
N PRO A 118 20.79 -2.89 0.11
CA PRO A 118 22.12 -2.82 0.73
C PRO A 118 23.21 -2.35 -0.25
N VAL A 119 24.18 -1.57 0.23
CA VAL A 119 25.18 -0.89 -0.61
C VAL A 119 26.06 -1.85 -1.44
N TRP A 120 26.32 -3.05 -0.94
CA TRP A 120 27.16 -4.05 -1.61
C TRP A 120 26.40 -4.97 -2.56
N ILE A 121 25.06 -4.94 -2.55
CA ILE A 121 24.28 -5.74 -3.50
C ILE A 121 24.36 -5.07 -4.87
N THR A 122 24.69 -5.81 -5.91
CA THR A 122 24.84 -5.32 -7.29
C THR A 122 23.53 -5.43 -8.07
N ASP A 123 23.39 -4.63 -9.12
CA ASP A 123 22.20 -4.67 -9.96
C ASP A 123 22.04 -6.02 -10.71
N LYS A 124 23.15 -6.71 -11.01
CA LYS A 124 23.13 -8.07 -11.59
C LYS A 124 22.52 -9.10 -10.62
N GLU A 125 22.81 -9.01 -9.33
CA GLU A 125 22.18 -9.87 -8.32
C GLU A 125 20.67 -9.56 -8.24
N LEU A 126 20.29 -8.28 -8.29
CA LEU A 126 18.86 -7.89 -8.31
C LEU A 126 18.09 -8.45 -9.52
N GLU A 127 18.71 -8.57 -10.70
CA GLU A 127 18.11 -9.23 -11.86
C GLU A 127 17.85 -10.72 -11.62
N SER A 128 18.81 -11.42 -10.99
CA SER A 128 18.63 -12.81 -10.60
C SER A 128 17.46 -12.96 -9.63
N VAL A 129 17.39 -12.11 -8.59
CA VAL A 129 16.30 -12.13 -7.61
C VAL A 129 14.95 -11.81 -8.25
N ALA A 130 14.92 -10.87 -9.19
CA ALA A 130 13.71 -10.52 -9.93
C ALA A 130 13.16 -11.71 -10.72
N SER A 131 14.00 -12.58 -11.26
CA SER A 131 13.53 -13.79 -11.95
C SER A 131 12.88 -14.81 -11.02
N PHE A 132 13.19 -14.78 -9.72
CA PHE A 132 12.71 -15.72 -8.72
C PHE A 132 11.48 -15.23 -7.93
N ARG A 133 11.26 -13.91 -7.88
CA ARG A 133 10.12 -13.31 -7.15
C ARG A 133 8.94 -13.11 -8.07
N SER A 134 7.73 -13.44 -7.60
CA SER A 134 6.50 -13.28 -8.38
C SER A 134 6.35 -11.84 -8.86
N TRP A 135 5.97 -11.64 -10.13
CA TRP A 135 5.91 -10.31 -10.75
C TRP A 135 7.20 -9.47 -10.67
N LYS A 136 8.34 -10.11 -10.41
CA LYS A 136 9.65 -9.47 -10.26
C LYS A 136 9.73 -8.46 -9.10
N ARG A 137 8.85 -8.58 -8.11
CA ARG A 137 8.76 -7.65 -6.97
C ARG A 137 9.72 -8.06 -5.87
N ILE A 138 11.00 -7.74 -6.08
CA ILE A 138 12.12 -8.08 -5.20
C ILE A 138 12.00 -7.46 -3.80
N PRO A 139 12.67 -8.02 -2.77
CA PRO A 139 12.85 -7.40 -1.46
C PRO A 139 13.47 -6.00 -1.56
N VAL A 140 12.71 -4.99 -1.15
CA VAL A 140 13.15 -3.59 -1.07
C VAL A 140 12.77 -2.96 0.25
N VAL A 141 13.65 -2.14 0.81
CA VAL A 141 13.42 -1.46 2.10
C VAL A 141 12.57 -0.21 1.90
N VAL A 142 11.58 -0.03 2.76
CA VAL A 142 10.57 1.05 2.65
C VAL A 142 10.35 1.84 3.93
N TYR A 143 11.01 1.44 5.02
CA TYR A 143 11.01 2.11 6.31
C TYR A 143 12.26 1.74 7.12
N ARG A 144 12.77 2.70 7.89
CA ARG A 144 13.80 2.51 8.92
C ARG A 144 13.37 3.22 10.19
N HIS A 145 13.46 2.52 11.31
CA HIS A 145 13.20 3.08 12.62
C HIS A 145 14.42 3.86 13.11
N GLN A 146 14.24 5.17 13.33
CA GLN A 146 15.34 6.10 13.59
C GLN A 146 16.15 5.80 14.86
N ARG A 147 15.57 5.13 15.86
CA ARG A 147 16.24 4.90 17.15
C ARG A 147 17.13 3.66 17.19
N ASN A 148 16.77 2.60 16.47
CA ASN A 148 17.46 1.30 16.53
C ASN A 148 17.90 0.78 15.16
N GLY A 149 17.59 1.49 14.06
CA GLY A 149 17.94 1.09 12.70
C GLY A 149 17.13 -0.08 12.13
N ALA A 150 16.17 -0.65 12.88
CA ALA A 150 15.33 -1.74 12.39
C ALA A 150 14.53 -1.31 11.15
N VAL A 151 14.49 -2.18 10.13
CA VAL A 151 13.87 -1.86 8.84
C VAL A 151 12.62 -2.69 8.56
N ILE A 152 11.71 -2.12 7.75
CA ILE A 152 10.65 -2.88 7.10
C ILE A 152 10.97 -2.95 5.61
N ALA A 153 11.09 -4.17 5.09
CA ALA A 153 11.19 -4.48 3.68
C ALA A 153 9.87 -5.07 3.15
N ARG A 154 9.66 -4.99 1.84
CA ARG A 154 8.51 -5.61 1.17
C ARG A 154 8.90 -6.30 -0.13
N CYS A 155 8.16 -7.34 -0.48
CA CYS A 155 8.30 -8.06 -1.76
C CYS A 155 7.00 -8.80 -2.12
N SER A 156 7.04 -9.56 -3.22
CA SER A 156 6.13 -10.68 -3.50
C SER A 156 6.68 -12.01 -2.95
N GLN A 157 5.87 -13.06 -3.04
CA GLN A 157 6.33 -14.42 -2.70
C GLN A 157 7.47 -14.89 -3.63
N PRO A 158 8.37 -15.74 -3.12
CA PRO A 158 9.29 -16.48 -3.98
C PRO A 158 8.52 -17.51 -4.82
N GLU A 159 8.91 -17.68 -6.09
CA GLU A 159 8.40 -18.70 -7.01
C GLU A 159 9.11 -20.03 -6.74
N ILE A 160 8.81 -20.62 -5.59
CA ILE A 160 9.31 -21.96 -5.23
C ILE A 160 8.61 -22.95 -6.14
N SER A 161 9.30 -23.41 -7.19
CA SER A 161 8.78 -24.42 -8.10
C SER A 161 8.59 -25.75 -7.37
N TRP A 162 7.72 -26.64 -7.88
CA TRP A 162 7.43 -27.98 -7.33
C TRP A 162 8.67 -28.85 -7.08
N TRP A 163 9.81 -28.50 -7.67
CA TRP A 163 11.11 -29.15 -7.53
C TRP A 163 12.00 -28.55 -6.41
N GLY A 164 11.49 -27.61 -5.60
CA GLY A 164 12.25 -27.00 -4.49
C GLY A 164 13.39 -26.08 -4.94
N TRP A 165 13.26 -25.42 -6.09
CA TRP A 165 14.34 -24.57 -6.63
C TRP A 165 14.58 -23.37 -5.70
N ARG A 166 15.87 -23.14 -5.41
CA ARG A 166 16.36 -22.06 -4.56
C ARG A 166 17.02 -21.00 -5.43
N ASN A 167 17.10 -19.78 -4.90
CA ASN A 167 17.89 -18.72 -5.52
C ASN A 167 18.86 -18.17 -4.48
N THR A 168 20.15 -18.43 -4.68
CA THR A 168 21.22 -17.99 -3.78
C THR A 168 21.29 -16.48 -3.65
N GLU A 169 20.97 -15.75 -4.73
CA GLU A 169 20.95 -14.28 -4.72
C GLU A 169 19.78 -13.73 -3.90
N ASP A 170 18.63 -14.42 -3.88
CA ASP A 170 17.48 -14.03 -3.07
C ASP A 170 17.77 -14.26 -1.58
N GLU A 171 18.32 -15.43 -1.23
CA GLU A 171 18.78 -15.74 0.12
C GLU A 171 19.86 -14.75 0.59
N TYR A 172 20.79 -14.40 -0.30
CA TYR A 172 21.84 -13.43 -0.04
C TYR A 172 21.31 -12.01 0.12
N LEU A 173 20.35 -11.58 -0.70
CA LEU A 173 19.69 -10.27 -0.56
C LEU A 173 18.93 -10.17 0.77
N VAL A 174 18.12 -11.18 1.12
CA VAL A 174 17.37 -11.20 2.38
C VAL A 174 18.31 -11.11 3.58
N THR A 175 19.39 -11.90 3.58
CA THR A 175 20.40 -11.86 4.64
C THR A 175 21.16 -10.52 4.66
N SER A 176 21.43 -9.93 3.50
CA SER A 176 22.11 -8.64 3.37
C SER A 176 21.28 -7.48 3.90
N ILE A 177 19.94 -7.51 3.77
CA ILE A 177 19.05 -6.52 4.39
C ILE A 177 19.20 -6.57 5.92
N ALA A 178 19.24 -7.77 6.51
CA ALA A 178 19.43 -7.93 7.95
C ALA A 178 20.82 -7.46 8.41
N LYS A 179 21.87 -7.72 7.61
CA LYS A 179 23.23 -7.23 7.88
C LYS A 179 23.32 -5.69 7.78
N ALA A 180 22.75 -5.09 6.75
CA ALA A 180 22.72 -3.63 6.59
C ALA A 180 21.98 -2.95 7.74
N CYS A 181 20.87 -3.53 8.20
CA CYS A 181 20.16 -3.10 9.40
C CYS A 181 21.04 -3.08 10.65
N GLN A 182 21.92 -4.08 10.84
CA GLN A 182 22.83 -4.13 11.99
C GLN A 182 23.95 -3.09 11.90
N LEU A 183 24.49 -2.86 10.69
CA LEU A 183 25.49 -1.82 10.46
C LEU A 183 24.92 -0.41 10.69
N ASP A 184 23.66 -0.22 10.36
CA ASP A 184 22.93 1.06 10.47
C ASP A 184 22.09 1.15 11.76
N ALA A 185 22.45 0.42 12.81
CA ALA A 185 21.68 0.38 14.07
C ALA A 185 21.82 1.66 14.93
N GLY A 186 22.68 2.60 14.53
CA GLY A 186 22.94 3.85 15.25
C GLY A 186 23.69 3.66 16.58
N PRO A 187 24.16 4.74 17.22
CA PRO A 187 25.06 4.66 18.39
C PRO A 187 24.42 4.02 19.65
N ARG A 188 23.09 3.95 19.72
CA ARG A 188 22.33 3.49 20.89
C ARG A 188 21.87 2.02 20.82
N ALA A 189 22.11 1.32 19.72
CA ALA A 189 21.68 -0.08 19.56
C ALA A 189 22.67 -1.11 20.13
N CYS A 190 23.79 -0.67 20.71
CA CYS A 190 24.66 -1.59 21.44
C CYS A 190 24.02 -1.90 22.80
N ARG A 191 23.46 -3.11 22.93
CA ARG A 191 23.20 -3.92 24.16
C ARG A 191 21.75 -4.41 24.28
N THR A 192 21.39 -5.43 23.50
CA THR A 192 20.57 -6.56 23.99
C THR A 192 20.55 -7.65 22.92
N ARG A 193 21.47 -8.61 23.02
CA ARG A 193 21.19 -9.99 22.63
C ARG A 193 21.50 -10.86 23.83
N GLY A 194 20.45 -11.34 24.48
CA GLY A 194 20.52 -12.59 25.23
C GLY A 194 20.24 -13.71 24.24
N ASP A 195 21.08 -14.73 24.24
CA ASP A 195 20.78 -16.02 23.64
C ASP A 195 19.48 -16.53 24.28
N GLY A 196 18.41 -16.59 23.48
CA GLY A 196 17.15 -17.25 23.84
C GLY A 196 17.14 -18.68 23.26
N PRO A 197 16.60 -19.66 23.98
CA PRO A 197 16.71 -21.07 23.59
C PRO A 197 15.80 -21.40 22.41
N ASP A 198 16.31 -22.26 21.52
CA ASP A 198 15.60 -22.87 20.40
C ASP A 198 14.25 -23.45 20.84
N SER A 199 13.15 -22.86 20.34
CA SER A 199 11.81 -23.43 20.44
C SER A 199 11.41 -24.01 19.09
N SER A 200 11.60 -25.33 19.00
CA SER A 200 10.98 -26.38 18.19
C SER A 200 9.96 -26.04 17.09
N ASP A 201 10.18 -26.73 15.96
CA ASP A 201 9.24 -27.31 15.00
C ASP A 201 8.61 -26.40 13.93
N SER A 202 9.34 -26.22 12.82
CA SER A 202 8.77 -26.04 11.49
C SER A 202 9.80 -26.34 10.41
N ASP A 203 9.48 -27.23 9.47
CA ASP A 203 10.20 -27.49 8.21
C ASP A 203 10.54 -26.19 7.44
N PHE A 204 11.68 -25.54 7.71
CA PHE A 204 12.17 -24.41 6.89
C PHE A 204 13.71 -24.28 6.93
N GLU A 205 14.40 -25.14 6.17
CA GLU A 205 15.87 -25.17 6.07
C GLU A 205 16.46 -24.12 5.10
N TYR A 206 15.65 -23.27 4.46
CA TYR A 206 16.09 -22.42 3.34
C TYR A 206 16.55 -21.01 3.73
N TYR A 207 16.02 -20.45 4.82
CA TYR A 207 16.42 -19.14 5.35
C TYR A 207 16.76 -19.30 6.84
N PRO A 208 17.97 -19.77 7.18
CA PRO A 208 18.29 -20.29 8.52
C PRO A 208 18.19 -19.24 9.64
N ASN A 209 18.13 -17.96 9.31
CA ASN A 209 18.00 -16.85 10.25
C ASN A 209 16.64 -16.13 10.17
N CYS A 210 15.66 -16.69 9.44
CA CYS A 210 14.35 -16.08 9.26
C CYS A 210 13.27 -16.88 9.99
N GLU A 211 12.49 -16.17 10.81
CA GLU A 211 11.28 -16.70 11.41
C GLU A 211 10.08 -16.32 10.52
N VAL A 212 9.34 -17.31 10.02
CA VAL A 212 8.21 -17.10 9.11
C VAL A 212 6.89 -17.16 9.88
N MET A 213 6.11 -16.08 9.81
CA MET A 213 4.80 -15.99 10.46
C MET A 213 3.66 -15.89 9.43
N PHE A 214 2.73 -16.84 9.45
CA PHE A 214 1.55 -16.82 8.59
C PHE A 214 0.40 -16.08 9.27
N MET A 215 -0.09 -15.01 8.64
CA MET A 215 -1.13 -14.15 9.22
C MET A 215 -2.57 -14.58 8.93
N GLY A 216 -2.80 -15.60 8.10
CA GLY A 216 -4.15 -16.09 7.78
C GLY A 216 -5.06 -15.07 7.09
N MET A 217 -4.50 -14.14 6.30
CA MET A 217 -5.27 -13.07 5.67
C MET A 217 -6.03 -13.52 4.43
N ALA A 218 -7.32 -13.20 4.40
CA ALA A 218 -8.22 -13.51 3.30
C ALA A 218 -7.81 -12.82 1.98
N ASN A 219 -8.12 -13.45 0.85
CA ASN A 219 -7.81 -12.91 -0.48
C ASN A 219 -8.86 -11.87 -0.93
N ILE A 220 -8.60 -11.23 -2.07
CA ILE A 220 -9.45 -10.16 -2.61
C ILE A 220 -10.91 -10.59 -2.85
N HIS A 221 -11.17 -11.87 -3.18
CA HIS A 221 -12.51 -12.37 -3.42
C HIS A 221 -13.30 -12.48 -2.11
N SER A 222 -12.66 -12.99 -1.06
CA SER A 222 -13.26 -13.02 0.28
C SER A 222 -13.56 -11.63 0.82
N ILE A 223 -12.64 -10.67 0.64
CA ILE A 223 -12.86 -9.27 1.06
C ILE A 223 -14.02 -8.64 0.28
N ARG A 224 -14.10 -8.88 -1.04
CA ARG A 224 -15.22 -8.40 -1.87
C ARG A 224 -16.56 -8.94 -1.40
N ASN A 225 -16.65 -10.24 -1.15
CA ASN A 225 -17.89 -10.88 -0.68
C ASN A 225 -18.28 -10.37 0.71
N SER A 226 -17.30 -10.26 1.63
CA SER A 226 -17.51 -9.68 2.96
C SER A 226 -18.04 -8.25 2.90
N PHE A 227 -17.47 -7.41 2.02
CA PHE A 227 -17.93 -6.04 1.82
C PHE A 227 -19.34 -5.96 1.22
N GLN A 228 -19.69 -6.85 0.28
CA GLN A 228 -21.05 -6.93 -0.27
C GLN A 228 -22.07 -7.29 0.81
N SER A 229 -21.75 -8.28 1.66
CA SER A 229 -22.59 -8.64 2.81
C SER A 229 -22.73 -7.48 3.80
N LEU A 230 -21.63 -6.78 4.12
CA LEU A 230 -21.68 -5.59 4.97
C LEU A 230 -22.60 -4.52 4.40
N ARG A 231 -22.47 -4.21 3.11
CA ARG A 231 -23.32 -3.22 2.43
C ARG A 231 -24.79 -3.61 2.48
N ALA A 232 -25.10 -4.89 2.32
CA ALA A 232 -26.48 -5.39 2.42
C ALA A 232 -27.04 -5.14 3.83
N VAL A 233 -26.30 -5.50 4.88
CA VAL A 233 -26.69 -5.24 6.28
C VAL A 233 -26.88 -3.74 6.51
N CYS A 234 -25.94 -2.90 6.11
CA CYS A 234 -26.01 -1.43 6.25
C CYS A 234 -27.15 -0.76 5.46
N SER A 235 -27.71 -1.41 4.43
CA SER A 235 -28.79 -0.86 3.61
C SER A 235 -30.19 -1.14 4.16
N GLN A 236 -30.31 -2.03 5.13
CA GLN A 236 -31.59 -2.42 5.73
C GLN A 236 -31.88 -1.56 6.96
N ILE A 237 -33.16 -1.42 7.30
CA ILE A 237 -33.56 -0.84 8.59
C ILE A 237 -33.00 -1.76 9.69
N PRO A 238 -32.16 -1.27 10.62
CA PRO A 238 -31.55 -2.13 11.62
C PRO A 238 -32.60 -2.78 12.52
N ASP A 239 -32.60 -4.11 12.60
CA ASP A 239 -33.28 -4.87 13.64
C ASP A 239 -32.36 -4.97 14.87
N PRO A 240 -32.64 -4.27 15.98
CA PRO A 240 -31.74 -4.23 17.14
C PRO A 240 -31.42 -5.61 17.72
N GLY A 241 -32.33 -6.59 17.59
CA GLY A 241 -32.12 -7.94 18.14
C GLY A 241 -31.16 -8.80 17.34
N ASN A 242 -31.08 -8.57 16.02
CA ASN A 242 -30.31 -9.42 15.10
C ASN A 242 -29.13 -8.69 14.44
N TRP A 243 -29.03 -7.37 14.60
CA TRP A 243 -28.03 -6.55 13.91
C TRP A 243 -26.59 -7.01 14.15
N LEU A 244 -26.23 -7.32 15.39
CA LEU A 244 -24.87 -7.73 15.74
C LEU A 244 -24.51 -9.09 15.11
N SER A 245 -25.44 -10.05 15.13
CA SER A 245 -25.27 -11.36 14.48
C SER A 245 -25.17 -11.22 12.96
N ALA A 246 -26.00 -10.36 12.37
CA ALA A 246 -25.95 -10.05 10.94
C ALA A 246 -24.60 -9.42 10.57
N LEU A 247 -24.12 -8.46 11.35
CA LEU A 247 -22.80 -7.83 11.16
C LEU A 247 -21.66 -8.86 11.32
N GLU A 248 -21.71 -9.72 12.33
CA GLU A 248 -20.72 -10.78 12.55
C GLU A 248 -20.64 -11.74 11.35
N SER A 249 -21.80 -12.12 10.78
CA SER A 249 -21.87 -13.01 9.62
C SER A 249 -21.14 -12.47 8.38
N THR A 250 -20.95 -11.15 8.27
CA THR A 250 -20.19 -10.52 7.20
C THR A 250 -18.69 -10.80 7.29
N ARG A 251 -18.18 -11.15 8.47
CA ARG A 251 -16.76 -11.27 8.82
C ARG A 251 -15.92 -10.01 8.58
N TRP A 252 -16.54 -8.86 8.29
CA TRP A 252 -15.82 -7.64 7.96
C TRP A 252 -14.89 -7.19 9.09
N LEU A 253 -15.41 -7.14 10.31
CA LEU A 253 -14.61 -6.79 11.50
C LEU A 253 -13.53 -7.83 11.81
N GLN A 254 -13.77 -9.10 11.51
CA GLN A 254 -12.75 -10.15 11.65
C GLN A 254 -11.58 -9.91 10.68
N HIS A 255 -11.86 -9.57 9.42
CA HIS A 255 -10.82 -9.25 8.44
C HIS A 255 -10.01 -8.01 8.84
N LEU A 256 -10.67 -6.96 9.35
CA LEU A 256 -9.99 -5.78 9.90
C LEU A 256 -9.12 -6.12 11.12
N SER A 257 -9.63 -6.94 12.03
CA SER A 257 -8.90 -7.40 13.23
C SER A 257 -7.61 -8.15 12.87
N VAL A 258 -7.67 -9.09 11.91
CA VAL A 258 -6.49 -9.82 11.44
C VAL A 258 -5.45 -8.89 10.80
N MET A 259 -5.90 -7.90 10.02
CA MET A 259 -5.02 -6.90 9.40
C MET A 259 -4.30 -6.02 10.44
N LEU A 260 -5.03 -5.55 11.45
CA LEU A 260 -4.46 -4.78 12.57
C LEU A 260 -3.51 -5.64 13.41
N LYS A 261 -3.84 -6.92 13.64
CA LYS A 261 -2.95 -7.87 14.33
C LYS A 261 -1.64 -8.05 13.56
N ALA A 262 -1.70 -8.21 12.24
CA ALA A 262 -0.50 -8.31 11.39
C ALA A 262 0.38 -7.05 11.50
N ALA A 263 -0.22 -5.86 11.38
CA ALA A 263 0.52 -4.61 11.52
C ALA A 263 1.13 -4.46 12.93
N SER A 264 0.41 -4.85 13.98
CA SER A 264 0.89 -4.82 15.37
C SER A 264 2.09 -5.75 15.59
N LEU A 265 2.12 -6.94 14.98
CA LEU A 265 3.29 -7.83 15.03
C LEU A 265 4.50 -7.20 14.35
N VAL A 266 4.34 -6.62 13.16
CA VAL A 266 5.42 -5.88 12.48
C VAL A 266 5.94 -4.74 13.37
N CYS A 267 5.04 -3.99 14.02
CA CYS A 267 5.45 -2.92 14.94
C CYS A 267 6.21 -3.46 16.14
N SER A 268 5.79 -4.60 16.69
CA SER A 268 6.42 -5.23 17.84
C SER A 268 7.86 -5.64 17.54
N ALA A 269 8.06 -6.32 16.41
CA ALA A 269 9.38 -6.73 15.95
C ALA A 269 10.31 -5.52 15.72
N VAL A 270 9.81 -4.45 15.11
CA VAL A 270 10.63 -3.26 14.79
C VAL A 270 10.90 -2.39 16.01
N GLU A 271 9.89 -2.05 16.80
CA GLU A 271 9.97 -1.13 17.94
C GLU A 271 10.60 -1.78 19.18
N ARG A 272 10.13 -2.98 19.55
CA ARG A 272 10.47 -3.62 20.83
C ARG A 272 11.66 -4.55 20.71
N GLU A 273 11.71 -5.35 19.64
CA GLU A 273 12.76 -6.35 19.45
C GLU A 273 13.94 -5.83 18.62
N GLY A 274 13.76 -4.71 17.92
CA GLY A 274 14.79 -4.14 17.04
C GLY A 274 15.16 -5.04 15.86
N ARG A 275 14.23 -5.88 15.39
CA ARG A 275 14.45 -6.84 14.30
C ARG A 275 13.97 -6.27 12.96
N PRO A 276 14.71 -6.52 11.86
CA PRO A 276 14.23 -6.22 10.52
C PRO A 276 13.09 -7.17 10.14
N VAL A 277 12.10 -6.68 9.40
CA VAL A 277 10.93 -7.46 8.97
C VAL A 277 10.76 -7.38 7.46
N LEU A 278 10.61 -8.53 6.79
CA LEU A 278 10.24 -8.62 5.39
C LEU A 278 8.76 -9.01 5.26
N VAL A 279 7.93 -8.11 4.72
CA VAL A 279 6.48 -8.34 4.54
C VAL A 279 6.19 -8.70 3.09
N HIS A 280 5.58 -9.86 2.86
CA HIS A 280 5.01 -10.20 1.57
C HIS A 280 3.68 -10.95 1.69
N CYS A 281 2.95 -11.00 0.59
CA CYS A 281 1.84 -11.92 0.39
C CYS A 281 2.12 -12.68 -0.92
N SER A 282 1.10 -12.94 -1.74
CA SER A 282 1.28 -13.53 -3.08
C SER A 282 1.97 -12.54 -4.01
N ASP A 283 1.24 -11.58 -4.59
CA ASP A 283 1.81 -10.58 -5.51
C ASP A 283 2.47 -9.40 -4.79
N GLY A 284 2.26 -9.24 -3.49
CA GLY A 284 2.88 -8.15 -2.72
C GLY A 284 2.31 -6.74 -3.01
N TRP A 285 1.11 -6.62 -3.58
CA TRP A 285 0.47 -5.32 -3.91
C TRP A 285 -0.90 -5.06 -3.26
N ASP A 286 -1.51 -6.03 -2.56
CA ASP A 286 -2.79 -5.82 -1.85
C ASP A 286 -2.61 -5.79 -0.33
N ARG A 287 -2.41 -6.96 0.28
CA ARG A 287 -2.26 -7.14 1.74
C ARG A 287 -0.93 -6.56 2.24
N THR A 288 0.15 -6.72 1.48
CA THR A 288 1.47 -6.19 1.82
C THR A 288 1.48 -4.67 2.04
N PRO A 289 1.00 -3.82 1.10
CA PRO A 289 0.95 -2.38 1.36
C PRO A 289 0.01 -2.02 2.51
N GLN A 290 -1.08 -2.75 2.75
CA GLN A 290 -1.95 -2.51 3.91
C GLN A 290 -1.19 -2.70 5.22
N ILE A 291 -0.50 -3.84 5.39
CA ILE A 291 0.31 -4.13 6.58
C ILE A 291 1.43 -3.09 6.74
N VAL A 292 2.20 -2.84 5.67
CA VAL A 292 3.34 -1.91 5.70
C VAL A 292 2.88 -0.49 6.02
N ALA A 293 1.81 0.00 5.39
CA ALA A 293 1.30 1.34 5.65
C ALA A 293 0.78 1.49 7.07
N LEU A 294 0.01 0.52 7.57
CA LEU A 294 -0.46 0.51 8.96
C LEU A 294 0.70 0.48 9.95
N ALA A 295 1.69 -0.37 9.73
CA ALA A 295 2.88 -0.44 10.58
C ALA A 295 3.63 0.91 10.59
N LYS A 296 3.80 1.55 9.44
CA LYS A 296 4.42 2.88 9.34
C LYS A 296 3.62 3.94 10.11
N ILE A 297 2.29 3.95 9.99
CA ILE A 297 1.41 4.87 10.76
C ILE A 297 1.55 4.65 12.27
N LEU A 298 1.63 3.40 12.71
CA LEU A 298 1.78 3.05 14.12
C LEU A 298 3.17 3.44 14.66
N LEU A 299 4.24 3.17 13.91
CA LEU A 299 5.63 3.36 14.34
C LEU A 299 6.10 4.82 14.28
N ASP A 300 5.66 5.59 13.28
CA ASP A 300 6.24 6.89 12.98
C ASP A 300 5.18 8.00 12.95
N PRO A 301 5.20 8.94 13.92
CA PRO A 301 4.25 10.05 14.02
C PRO A 301 4.18 10.91 12.75
N PHE A 302 5.24 10.95 11.94
CA PHE A 302 5.25 11.68 10.68
C PHE A 302 4.10 11.25 9.76
N TYR A 303 3.83 9.94 9.64
CA TYR A 303 2.75 9.41 8.80
C TYR A 303 1.34 9.68 9.34
N ARG A 304 1.21 10.31 10.53
CA ARG A 304 -0.06 10.78 11.10
C ARG A 304 -0.32 12.26 10.85
N THR A 305 0.61 12.95 10.20
CA THR A 305 0.47 14.36 9.83
C THR A 305 -0.26 14.50 8.50
N ILE A 306 -1.04 15.58 8.34
CA ILE A 306 -1.75 15.88 7.09
C ILE A 306 -0.76 16.21 5.97
N GLU A 307 0.41 16.79 6.27
CA GLU A 307 1.46 17.04 5.28
C GLU A 307 1.89 15.80 4.50
N VAL A 308 1.79 14.61 5.11
CA VAL A 308 2.10 13.34 4.45
C VAL A 308 0.99 12.86 3.52
N ASN A 309 -0.26 13.28 3.76
CA ASN A 309 -1.43 12.87 2.97
C ASN A 309 -1.86 13.91 1.93
N VAL A 310 -1.65 15.21 2.19
CA VAL A 310 -1.90 16.33 1.29
C VAL A 310 -1.04 17.49 1.79
N LYS A 311 0.14 17.76 1.21
CA LYS A 311 0.80 19.04 1.51
C LYS A 311 -0.02 20.17 0.89
N LYS A 312 -0.78 20.86 1.75
CA LYS A 312 -1.27 22.21 1.52
C LYS A 312 -0.07 23.14 1.38
N ASN A 313 0.01 23.86 0.27
CA ASN A 313 0.87 25.02 0.12
C ASN A 313 0.40 26.11 1.10
N HIS A 314 1.12 26.30 2.21
CA HIS A 314 0.95 27.42 3.13
C HIS A 314 2.29 28.18 3.29
N HIS A 315 2.85 28.60 2.16
CA HIS A 315 3.82 29.67 2.13
C HIS A 315 3.38 30.62 1.02
N LEU A 316 2.47 31.54 1.36
CA LEU A 316 2.19 32.83 0.70
C LEU A 316 0.98 33.49 1.40
N VAL A 317 1.05 33.68 2.71
CA VAL A 317 0.33 34.77 3.41
C VAL A 317 1.22 35.23 4.56
N ASN A 318 2.16 36.10 4.19
CA ASN A 318 2.61 37.31 4.88
C ASN A 318 3.76 37.89 4.08
#